data_AF-A0A850PZT9-F1
#
_entry.id   AF-A0A850PZT9-F1
#
_cell.length_a   1.000
_cell.length_b   1.000
_cell.length_c   1.000
_cell.angle_alpha   90.00
_cell.angle_beta   90.00
_cell.angle_gamma   90.00
#
_symmetry.space_group_name_H-M   'P 1'
#
loop_
_entity.id
_entity.type
_entity.pdbx_description
1 polymer ?
#
loop_
_entity_poly.entity_id
_entity_poly.type
_entity_poly.pdbx_seq_one_letter_code
_entity_poly.pdbx_strand_id
1 'polypeptide(L)'
;MVPLWFTLSALCFVGAAVLLWVDLDRRRGLGRRRKSWAKSHGFDYEHESGDILKRWKRGVMSTVGDVTARNVVLGQIRGEAVFIFDLDDVATVIALHRKVGTNVVVDMRLKGIKEPRESDIWLLGAIGPRMVYSTNLDAARRACDRRMVTFAHTAPDCAEIMWNEQNWTLVSMPVTSTRAQWDEGLRTVRQFNDLLRVLPPLPAAVAGQPVARRSGSPSRPVTPAPAGRSELPPGMSDQPQGRADVGRYTARPESGRPEARPDPMRRAQPPTRNGRQSPNYQR
;
A
#
# COMPACT_ATOMS: atom_id res chain seq x y z
N MET A 1 49.39 25.08 35.00
CA MET A 1 48.41 24.91 33.91
C MET A 1 48.30 23.47 33.40
N VAL A 2 49.36 22.66 33.46
CA VAL A 2 49.37 21.25 33.03
C VAL A 2 48.42 20.29 33.78
N PRO A 3 48.30 20.30 35.13
CA PRO A 3 47.48 19.31 35.84
C PRO A 3 45.96 19.44 35.61
N LEU A 4 45.47 20.64 35.23
CA LEU A 4 44.06 20.86 34.86
C LEU A 4 43.67 20.11 33.58
N TRP A 5 44.59 20.06 32.60
CA TRP A 5 44.34 19.33 31.36
C TRP A 5 44.30 17.83 31.59
N PHE A 6 45.14 17.30 32.49
CA PHE A 6 45.11 15.89 32.86
C PHE A 6 43.83 15.48 33.58
N THR A 7 43.29 16.32 34.48
CA THR A 7 42.01 16.02 35.14
C THR A 7 40.84 16.09 34.17
N LEU A 8 40.84 17.06 33.25
CA LEU A 8 39.83 17.15 32.19
C LEU A 8 39.91 15.94 31.24
N SER A 9 41.12 15.55 30.81
CA SER A 9 41.32 14.36 29.97
C SER A 9 40.88 13.08 30.68
N ALA A 10 41.19 12.92 31.97
CA ALA A 10 40.75 11.78 32.77
C ALA A 10 39.21 11.74 32.87
N LEU A 11 38.56 12.88 33.10
CA LEU A 11 37.10 12.98 33.14
C LEU A 11 36.46 12.61 31.80
N CYS A 12 37.01 13.13 30.69
CA CYS A 12 36.55 12.77 29.34
C CYS A 12 36.71 11.27 29.06
N PHE A 13 37.83 10.67 29.48
CA PHE A 13 38.09 9.24 29.28
C PHE A 13 37.12 8.36 30.08
N VAL A 14 36.86 8.72 31.33
CA VAL A 14 35.84 8.03 32.16
C VAL A 14 34.46 8.18 31.53
N GLY A 15 34.09 9.39 31.07
CA GLY A 15 32.83 9.63 30.36
C GLY A 15 32.69 8.77 29.10
N ALA A 16 33.74 8.70 28.28
CA ALA A 16 33.77 7.87 27.08
C ALA A 16 33.64 6.37 27.41
N ALA A 17 34.33 5.88 28.45
CA ALA A 17 34.24 4.49 28.90
C ALA A 17 32.83 4.14 29.37
N VAL A 18 32.17 5.04 30.12
CA VAL A 18 30.78 4.86 30.57
C VAL A 18 29.81 4.81 29.38
N LEU A 19 29.95 5.73 28.42
CA LEU A 19 29.10 5.75 27.23
C LEU A 19 29.28 4.48 26.39
N LEU A 20 30.51 4.01 26.22
CA LEU A 20 30.82 2.77 25.51
C LEU A 20 30.20 1.56 26.21
N TRP A 21 30.28 1.51 27.54
CA TRP A 21 29.65 0.45 28.32
C TRP A 21 28.12 0.43 28.17
N VAL A 22 27.47 1.59 28.24
CA VAL A 22 26.02 1.72 28.03
C VAL A 22 25.62 1.29 26.61
N ASP A 23 26.41 1.67 25.61
CA ASP A 23 26.16 1.30 24.22
C ASP A 23 26.29 -0.22 24.01
N LEU A 24 27.35 -0.84 24.56
CA LEU A 24 27.53 -2.29 24.51
C LEU A 24 26.39 -3.05 25.19
N ASP A 25 25.94 -2.61 26.36
CA ASP A 25 24.85 -3.27 27.07
C ASP A 25 23.52 -3.14 26.31
N ARG A 26 23.26 -1.98 25.68
CA ARG A 26 22.10 -1.80 24.79
C ARG A 26 22.15 -2.75 23.60
N ARG A 27 23.29 -2.86 22.92
CA ARG A 27 23.49 -3.77 21.77
C ARG A 27 23.31 -5.25 22.18
N ARG A 28 23.93 -5.67 23.27
CA ARG A 28 23.80 -7.04 23.81
C ARG A 28 22.37 -7.34 24.25
N GLY A 29 21.70 -6.37 24.88
CA GLY A 29 20.31 -6.46 25.29
C GLY A 29 19.36 -6.64 24.11
N LEU A 30 19.60 -5.93 23.00
CA LEU A 30 18.77 -6.00 21.79
C LEU A 30 18.78 -7.39 21.16
N GLY A 31 19.96 -7.97 20.92
CA GLY A 31 20.08 -9.31 20.32
C GLY A 31 19.41 -10.41 21.15
N ARG A 32 19.57 -10.36 22.48
CA ARG A 32 18.87 -11.30 23.39
C ARG A 32 17.35 -11.15 23.31
N ARG A 33 16.83 -9.91 23.30
CA ARG A 33 15.39 -9.65 23.15
C ARG A 33 14.88 -10.13 21.79
N ARG A 34 15.62 -9.86 20.70
CA ARG A 34 15.26 -10.30 19.34
C ARG A 34 15.25 -11.81 19.22
N LYS A 35 16.26 -12.51 19.76
CA LYS A 35 16.31 -13.99 19.79
C LYS A 35 15.15 -14.59 20.57
N SER A 36 14.81 -14.03 21.73
CA SER A 36 13.65 -14.48 22.52
C SER A 36 12.32 -14.25 21.79
N TRP A 37 12.18 -13.11 21.12
CA TRP A 37 11.00 -12.79 20.32
C TRP A 37 10.85 -13.69 19.10
N ALA A 38 11.94 -13.96 18.37
CA ALA A 38 11.96 -14.89 17.24
C ALA A 38 11.49 -16.29 17.66
N LYS A 39 12.04 -16.81 18.76
CA LYS A 39 11.63 -18.10 19.33
C LYS A 39 10.13 -18.13 19.67
N SER A 40 9.55 -17.05 20.18
CA SER A 40 8.12 -17.00 20.50
C SER A 40 7.20 -17.01 19.28
N HIS A 41 7.71 -16.62 18.11
CA HIS A 41 7.00 -16.64 16.84
C HIS A 41 7.28 -17.91 16.02
N GLY A 42 8.14 -18.81 16.51
CA GLY A 42 8.60 -19.96 15.74
C GLY A 42 9.48 -19.56 14.56
N PHE A 43 10.17 -18.42 14.66
CA PHE A 43 11.12 -17.93 13.66
C PHE A 43 12.55 -18.29 14.05
N ASP A 44 13.39 -18.43 13.03
CA ASP A 44 14.82 -18.66 13.19
C ASP A 44 15.55 -17.34 13.46
N TYR A 45 16.66 -17.42 14.19
CA TYR A 45 17.47 -16.26 14.55
C TYR A 45 18.93 -16.48 14.15
N GLU A 46 19.46 -15.52 13.41
CA GLU A 46 20.87 -15.43 13.03
C GLU A 46 21.45 -14.13 13.58
N HIS A 47 22.69 -14.18 14.07
CA HIS A 47 23.30 -12.98 14.66
C HIS A 47 23.63 -11.93 13.60
N GLU A 48 24.13 -12.37 12.46
CA GLU A 48 24.59 -11.54 11.36
C GLU A 48 24.42 -12.26 10.03
N SER A 49 24.07 -11.52 8.97
CA SER A 49 23.99 -12.04 7.61
C SER A 49 24.39 -10.98 6.59
N GLY A 50 25.41 -11.26 5.77
CA GLY A 50 25.91 -10.32 4.78
C GLY A 50 25.15 -10.32 3.45
N ASP A 51 24.53 -11.44 3.08
CA ASP A 51 23.98 -11.60 1.73
C ASP A 51 22.51 -11.18 1.59
N ILE A 52 21.77 -11.07 2.71
CA ILE A 52 20.33 -10.78 2.63
C ILE A 52 20.05 -9.36 2.12
N LEU A 53 20.95 -8.41 2.37
CA LEU A 53 20.76 -7.00 2.00
C LEU A 53 20.82 -6.78 0.48
N LYS A 54 21.53 -7.63 -0.26
CA LYS A 54 21.64 -7.57 -1.73
C LYS A 54 20.30 -7.73 -2.45
N ARG A 55 19.25 -8.16 -1.73
CA ARG A 55 17.89 -8.40 -2.25
C ARG A 55 17.07 -7.11 -2.42
N TRP A 56 17.47 -6.02 -1.76
CA TRP A 56 16.72 -4.76 -1.73
C TRP A 56 17.62 -3.60 -2.09
N LYS A 57 17.05 -2.57 -2.72
CA LYS A 57 17.81 -1.43 -3.27
C LYS A 57 17.24 -0.07 -2.89
N ARG A 58 15.97 0.00 -2.46
CA ARG A 58 15.24 1.25 -2.23
C ARG A 58 14.92 1.49 -0.75
N GLY A 59 14.28 2.61 -0.46
CA GLY A 59 13.85 2.96 0.89
C GLY A 59 15.05 3.36 1.74
N VAL A 60 15.19 2.73 2.91
CA VAL A 60 16.39 2.91 3.75
C VAL A 60 17.63 2.22 3.15
N MET A 61 17.45 1.26 2.23
CA MET A 61 18.58 0.55 1.62
C MET A 61 19.41 1.44 0.70
N SER A 62 18.83 2.49 0.11
CA SER A 62 19.56 3.41 -0.78
C SER A 62 20.35 4.47 -0.02
N THR A 63 20.16 4.58 1.30
CA THR A 63 20.91 5.53 2.14
C THR A 63 22.06 4.89 2.89
N VAL A 64 22.03 3.57 3.08
CA VAL A 64 23.08 2.79 3.73
C VAL A 64 24.12 2.32 2.72
N GLY A 65 25.39 2.37 3.12
CA GLY A 65 26.52 1.88 2.31
C GLY A 65 26.74 0.38 2.49
N ASP A 66 28.01 -0.03 2.51
CA ASP A 66 28.41 -1.40 2.81
C ASP A 66 28.21 -1.70 4.30
N VAL A 67 27.00 -2.16 4.64
CA VAL A 67 26.59 -2.54 6.00
C VAL A 67 26.18 -4.00 6.02
N THR A 68 26.32 -4.66 7.17
CA THR A 68 25.82 -6.02 7.37
C THR A 68 24.49 -5.99 8.13
N ALA A 69 23.65 -7.01 7.89
CA ALA A 69 22.41 -7.14 8.63
C ALA A 69 22.67 -7.84 9.96
N ARG A 70 22.25 -7.26 11.08
CA ARG A 70 22.38 -7.82 12.42
C ARG A 70 21.05 -8.23 13.03
N ASN A 71 21.10 -9.10 14.03
CA ASN A 71 19.93 -9.61 14.76
C ASN A 71 18.81 -10.07 13.79
N VAL A 72 19.23 -10.87 12.81
CA VAL A 72 18.40 -11.32 11.70
C VAL A 72 17.43 -12.37 12.19
N VAL A 73 16.17 -12.24 11.82
CA VAL A 73 15.10 -13.18 12.09
C VAL A 73 14.50 -13.61 10.76
N LEU A 74 14.44 -14.92 10.56
CA LEU A 74 13.91 -15.55 9.36
C LEU A 74 12.63 -16.28 9.74
N GLY A 75 11.54 -15.97 9.06
CA GLY A 75 10.24 -16.52 9.38
C GLY A 75 9.36 -16.70 8.16
N GLN A 76 8.16 -17.22 8.41
CA GLN A 76 7.11 -17.31 7.41
C GLN A 76 5.77 -16.88 8.01
N ILE A 77 4.99 -16.13 7.24
CA ILE A 77 3.64 -15.72 7.61
C ILE A 77 2.68 -16.11 6.49
N ARG A 78 1.74 -17.01 6.79
CA ARG A 78 0.77 -17.54 5.80
C ARG A 78 1.46 -18.11 4.54
N GLY A 79 2.65 -18.71 4.70
CA GLY A 79 3.44 -19.29 3.61
C GLY A 79 4.36 -18.31 2.87
N GLU A 80 4.31 -17.00 3.17
CA GLU A 80 5.23 -16.01 2.60
C GLU A 80 6.43 -15.78 3.52
N ALA A 81 7.64 -15.71 2.95
CA ALA A 81 8.84 -15.45 3.73
C ALA A 81 8.82 -14.05 4.35
N VAL A 82 9.27 -13.94 5.61
CA VAL A 82 9.49 -12.67 6.29
C VAL A 82 10.89 -12.61 6.86
N PHE A 83 11.57 -11.49 6.65
CA PHE A 83 12.86 -11.19 7.23
C PHE A 83 12.73 -9.98 8.15
N ILE A 84 13.34 -10.03 9.33
CA ILE A 84 13.46 -8.90 10.25
C ILE A 84 14.92 -8.76 10.60
N PHE A 85 15.51 -7.58 10.42
CA PHE A 85 16.92 -7.39 10.69
C PHE A 85 17.21 -5.92 11.02
N ASP A 86 18.34 -5.68 11.65
CA ASP A 86 18.82 -4.36 11.98
C ASP A 86 19.92 -3.96 10.99
N LEU A 87 19.81 -2.76 10.45
CA LEU A 87 20.88 -2.05 9.76
C LEU A 87 21.63 -1.23 10.80
N ASP A 88 22.93 -1.48 10.95
CA ASP A 88 23.78 -0.95 12.02
C ASP A 88 23.49 0.50 12.41
N ASP A 89 22.88 0.69 13.59
CA ASP A 89 22.48 1.98 14.19
C ASP A 89 21.58 2.88 13.29
N VAL A 90 21.09 2.38 12.15
CA VAL A 90 20.23 3.10 11.21
C VAL A 90 18.75 2.77 11.42
N ALA A 91 18.35 1.52 11.20
CA ALA A 91 16.95 1.13 11.29
C ALA A 91 16.78 -0.38 11.49
N THR A 92 15.68 -0.78 12.14
CA THR A 92 15.16 -2.15 12.03
C THR A 92 14.24 -2.23 10.82
N VAL A 93 14.46 -3.20 9.95
CA VAL A 93 13.69 -3.41 8.73
C VAL A 93 12.94 -4.74 8.82
N ILE A 94 11.67 -4.72 8.43
CA ILE A 94 10.83 -5.90 8.25
C ILE A 94 10.49 -6.02 6.76
N ALA A 95 10.90 -7.10 6.12
CA ALA A 95 10.66 -7.38 4.71
C ALA A 95 9.76 -8.62 4.57
N LEU A 96 8.60 -8.45 3.93
CA LEU A 96 7.62 -9.49 3.65
C LEU A 96 7.62 -9.81 2.15
N HIS A 97 7.69 -11.11 1.81
CA HIS A 97 7.60 -11.57 0.43
C HIS A 97 6.19 -11.35 -0.13
N ARG A 98 6.13 -10.94 -1.40
CA ARG A 98 4.89 -10.70 -2.13
C ARG A 98 4.56 -11.91 -2.99
N LYS A 99 3.32 -12.39 -2.88
CA LYS A 99 2.81 -13.46 -3.74
C LYS A 99 2.82 -13.10 -5.24
N VAL A 100 2.55 -11.83 -5.55
CA VAL A 100 2.52 -11.31 -6.93
C VAL A 100 3.43 -10.09 -7.02
N GLY A 101 4.43 -10.18 -7.88
CA GLY A 101 5.39 -9.12 -8.09
C GLY A 101 4.86 -7.97 -8.95
N THR A 102 5.47 -6.80 -8.83
CA THR A 102 5.11 -5.59 -9.59
C THR A 102 6.34 -4.74 -9.92
N ASN A 103 6.32 -3.99 -11.02
CA ASN A 103 7.38 -3.00 -11.33
C ASN A 103 7.08 -1.61 -10.76
N VAL A 104 5.89 -1.42 -10.18
CA VAL A 104 5.51 -0.14 -9.55
C VAL A 104 6.00 -0.14 -8.11
N VAL A 105 6.75 0.90 -7.76
CA VAL A 105 7.20 1.15 -6.40
C VAL A 105 6.32 2.24 -5.82
N VAL A 106 5.72 1.97 -4.66
CA VAL A 106 5.09 2.97 -3.80
C VAL A 106 5.94 3.09 -2.55
N ASP A 107 6.37 4.31 -2.22
CA ASP A 107 7.15 4.64 -1.02
C ASP A 107 6.35 5.65 -0.19
N MET A 108 5.98 5.26 1.03
CA MET A 108 5.22 6.05 1.97
C MET A 108 6.07 6.32 3.21
N ARG A 109 6.37 7.60 3.46
CA ARG A 109 7.24 8.03 4.56
C ARG A 109 6.52 8.98 5.50
N LEU A 110 6.89 9.01 6.78
CA LEU A 110 6.46 10.06 7.68
C LEU A 110 6.89 11.44 7.16
N LYS A 111 6.04 12.44 7.38
CA LYS A 111 6.35 13.83 7.05
C LYS A 111 7.59 14.28 7.82
N GLY A 112 8.53 14.92 7.12
CA GLY A 112 9.80 15.37 7.69
C GLY A 112 10.96 14.39 7.48
N ILE A 113 10.69 13.15 7.09
CA ILE A 113 11.72 12.25 6.56
C ILE A 113 12.09 12.73 5.15
N LYS A 114 13.39 12.67 4.82
CA LYS A 114 13.90 13.06 3.50
C LYS A 114 13.23 12.23 2.40
N GLU A 115 12.99 12.90 1.27
CA GLU A 115 12.43 12.27 0.08
C GLU A 115 13.34 11.13 -0.42
N PRO A 116 12.79 10.14 -1.14
CA PRO A 116 13.60 9.13 -1.83
C PRO A 116 14.68 9.79 -2.70
N ARG A 117 15.88 9.19 -2.75
CA ARG A 117 17.03 9.74 -3.47
C ARG A 117 17.00 9.42 -4.96
N GLU A 118 16.26 8.38 -5.32
CA GLU A 118 16.16 7.85 -6.66
C GLU A 118 15.51 8.88 -7.60
N SER A 119 16.03 9.03 -8.81
CA SER A 119 15.51 10.03 -9.77
C SER A 119 14.24 9.58 -10.51
N ASP A 120 13.89 8.31 -10.40
CA ASP A 120 12.77 7.68 -11.10
C ASP A 120 11.49 7.58 -10.26
N ILE A 121 11.43 8.27 -9.12
CA ILE A 121 10.29 8.28 -8.21
C ILE A 121 9.85 9.72 -7.96
N TRP A 122 8.54 9.96 -8.00
CA TRP A 122 7.98 11.31 -7.89
C TRP A 122 6.96 11.39 -6.75
N LEU A 123 6.81 12.57 -6.18
CA LEU A 123 5.83 12.85 -5.15
C LEU A 123 4.40 12.74 -5.71
N LEU A 124 3.58 11.89 -5.11
CA LEU A 124 2.15 11.80 -5.40
C LEU A 124 1.36 12.82 -4.57
N GLY A 125 1.68 12.93 -3.28
CA GLY A 125 0.99 13.85 -2.36
C GLY A 125 1.08 13.41 -0.89
N ALA A 126 0.43 14.19 -0.03
CA ALA A 126 0.35 13.90 1.40
C ALA A 126 -0.94 13.12 1.73
N ILE A 127 -0.81 12.11 2.59
CA ILE A 127 -1.93 11.35 3.16
C ILE A 127 -1.73 11.30 4.68
N GLY A 128 -2.51 12.11 5.40
CA GLY A 128 -2.40 12.23 6.85
C GLY A 128 -0.98 12.66 7.29
N PRO A 129 -0.31 11.92 8.20
CA PRO A 129 1.03 12.24 8.65
C PRO A 129 2.14 11.80 7.67
N ARG A 130 1.80 11.30 6.48
CA ARG A 130 2.73 10.64 5.56
C ARG A 130 2.75 11.27 4.17
N MET A 131 3.91 11.25 3.53
CA MET A 131 4.14 11.63 2.14
C MET A 131 4.26 10.36 1.29
N VAL A 132 3.59 10.34 0.14
CA VAL A 132 3.59 9.19 -0.78
C VAL A 132 4.33 9.55 -2.06
N TYR A 133 5.26 8.69 -2.45
CA TYR A 133 6.05 8.77 -3.66
C TYR A 133 5.81 7.50 -4.50
N SER A 134 5.93 7.60 -5.82
CA SER A 134 5.78 6.44 -6.70
C SER A 134 6.54 6.58 -8.01
N THR A 135 7.00 5.45 -8.55
CA THR A 135 7.58 5.37 -9.91
C THR A 135 6.49 5.47 -10.99
N ASN A 136 5.23 5.22 -10.64
CA ASN A 136 4.08 5.42 -11.51
C ASN A 136 2.94 6.08 -10.71
N LEU A 137 2.70 7.37 -10.96
CA LEU A 137 1.72 8.16 -10.22
C LEU A 137 0.28 7.66 -10.47
N ASP A 138 -0.05 7.18 -11.67
CA ASP A 138 -1.41 6.74 -11.98
C ASP A 138 -1.75 5.38 -11.35
N ALA A 139 -0.77 4.47 -11.28
CA ALA A 139 -0.92 3.22 -10.54
C ALA A 139 -1.03 3.49 -9.03
N ALA A 140 -0.23 4.41 -8.50
CA ALA A 140 -0.28 4.78 -7.09
C ALA A 140 -1.58 5.50 -6.71
N ARG A 141 -2.12 6.39 -7.56
CA ARG A 141 -3.45 7.01 -7.36
C ARG A 141 -4.54 5.97 -7.21
N ARG A 142 -4.53 4.93 -8.05
CA ARG A 142 -5.49 3.82 -7.95
C ARG A 142 -5.32 2.99 -6.69
N ALA A 143 -4.07 2.82 -6.22
CA ALA A 143 -3.79 2.13 -4.96
C ALA A 143 -4.11 2.97 -3.71
N CYS A 144 -4.07 4.30 -3.83
CA CYS A 144 -4.37 5.24 -2.75
C CYS A 144 -5.88 5.47 -2.60
N ASP A 145 -6.62 4.39 -2.37
CA ASP A 145 -8.06 4.43 -2.08
C ASP A 145 -8.35 4.84 -0.62
N ARG A 146 -9.64 4.80 -0.23
CA ARG A 146 -10.07 5.10 1.15
C ARG A 146 -9.36 4.23 2.21
N ARG A 147 -8.99 2.99 1.87
CA ARG A 147 -8.32 2.06 2.80
C ARG A 147 -6.88 2.48 3.00
N MET A 148 -6.18 2.88 1.94
CA MET A 148 -4.84 3.44 2.04
C MET A 148 -4.83 4.74 2.87
N VAL A 149 -5.82 5.62 2.67
CA VAL A 149 -5.96 6.84 3.48
C VAL A 149 -6.13 6.51 4.95
N THR A 150 -7.03 5.57 5.28
CA THR A 150 -7.25 5.14 6.66
C THR A 150 -5.97 4.54 7.25
N PHE A 151 -5.31 3.65 6.50
CA PHE A 151 -4.05 3.03 6.90
C PHE A 151 -2.97 4.06 7.22
N ALA A 152 -2.79 5.07 6.37
CA ALA A 152 -1.79 6.11 6.59
C ALA A 152 -2.01 6.92 7.89
N HIS A 153 -3.26 7.06 8.34
CA HIS A 153 -3.62 7.70 9.61
C HIS A 153 -3.47 6.77 10.83
N THR A 154 -3.74 5.47 10.66
CA THR A 154 -3.73 4.50 11.78
C THR A 154 -2.41 3.78 11.96
N ALA A 155 -1.55 3.75 10.94
CA ALA A 155 -0.26 3.08 10.99
C ALA A 155 0.64 3.76 12.04
N PRO A 156 1.31 2.98 12.91
CA PRO A 156 2.07 3.51 14.02
C PRO A 156 3.23 4.38 13.55
N ASP A 157 3.58 5.42 14.31
CA ASP A 157 4.66 6.35 13.93
C ASP A 157 6.05 5.68 13.96
N CYS A 158 6.20 4.54 14.63
CA CYS A 158 7.43 3.75 14.51
C CYS A 158 7.62 3.18 13.10
N ALA A 159 6.57 3.07 12.26
CA ALA A 159 6.70 2.73 10.85
C ALA A 159 7.01 4.02 10.05
N GLU A 160 8.29 4.39 10.04
CA GLU A 160 8.78 5.65 9.48
C GLU A 160 8.78 5.66 7.96
N ILE A 161 9.20 4.56 7.34
CA ILE A 161 9.28 4.39 5.88
C ILE A 161 8.68 3.04 5.53
N MET A 162 7.73 3.01 4.60
CA MET A 162 7.10 1.79 4.10
C MET A 162 7.16 1.81 2.58
N TRP A 163 7.74 0.79 1.97
CA TRP A 163 7.85 0.75 0.51
C TRP A 163 7.69 -0.66 -0.01
N ASN A 164 7.45 -0.80 -1.31
CA ASN A 164 7.56 -2.09 -1.97
C ASN A 164 8.66 -2.06 -3.03
N GLU A 165 9.24 -3.23 -3.23
CA GLU A 165 10.02 -3.55 -4.41
C GLU A 165 9.28 -4.61 -5.21
N GLN A 166 9.98 -5.26 -6.15
CA GLN A 166 9.35 -6.17 -7.09
C GLN A 166 8.58 -7.28 -6.41
N ASN A 167 9.26 -8.05 -5.55
CA ASN A 167 8.70 -9.21 -4.85
C ASN A 167 8.67 -9.02 -3.32
N TRP A 168 8.86 -7.80 -2.83
CA TRP A 168 8.99 -7.52 -1.40
C TRP A 168 8.18 -6.29 -1.01
N THR A 169 7.62 -6.31 0.20
CA THR A 169 7.05 -5.14 0.87
C THR A 169 7.78 -4.97 2.19
N LEU A 170 8.26 -3.76 2.45
CA LEU A 170 9.18 -3.45 3.52
C LEU A 170 8.64 -2.34 4.40
N VAL A 171 8.99 -2.41 5.69
CA VAL A 171 8.79 -1.34 6.67
C VAL A 171 10.11 -1.12 7.41
N SER A 172 10.51 0.13 7.53
CA SER A 172 11.63 0.60 8.34
C SER A 172 11.09 1.25 9.62
N MET A 173 11.73 0.93 10.73
CA MET A 173 11.43 1.47 12.05
C MET A 173 12.73 1.78 12.83
N PRO A 174 12.68 2.60 13.89
CA PRO A 174 13.86 2.90 14.69
C PRO A 174 14.52 1.64 15.25
N VAL A 175 15.85 1.58 15.32
CA VAL A 175 16.58 0.45 15.95
C VAL A 175 16.24 0.28 17.44
N THR A 176 15.79 1.36 18.07
CA THR A 176 15.31 1.38 19.46
C THR A 176 13.93 0.73 19.64
N SER A 177 13.32 0.20 18.58
CA SER A 177 12.01 -0.42 18.62
C SER A 177 11.95 -1.61 19.58
N THR A 178 10.85 -1.69 20.29
CA THR A 178 10.55 -2.71 21.30
C THR A 178 9.88 -3.94 20.69
N ARG A 179 9.76 -5.01 21.50
CA ARG A 179 9.06 -6.24 21.13
C ARG A 179 7.64 -5.98 20.60
N ALA A 180 6.88 -5.12 21.28
CA ALA A 180 5.52 -4.77 20.89
C ALA A 180 5.50 -4.03 19.53
N GLN A 181 6.46 -3.14 19.30
CA GLN A 181 6.60 -2.43 18.02
C GLN A 181 7.02 -3.37 16.88
N TRP A 182 7.80 -4.42 17.14
CA TRP A 182 8.08 -5.46 16.13
C TRP A 182 6.80 -6.22 15.75
N ASP A 183 5.95 -6.57 16.71
CA ASP A 183 4.64 -7.20 16.45
C ASP A 183 3.72 -6.27 15.64
N GLU A 184 3.69 -4.98 15.99
CA GLU A 184 2.96 -3.96 15.22
C GLU A 184 3.54 -3.77 13.82
N GLY A 185 4.86 -3.82 13.66
CA GLY A 185 5.54 -3.77 12.37
C GLY A 185 5.15 -4.94 11.48
N LEU A 186 5.10 -6.16 12.02
CA LEU A 186 4.62 -7.34 11.29
C LEU A 186 3.15 -7.17 10.84
N ARG A 187 2.29 -6.56 11.65
CA ARG A 187 0.90 -6.27 11.24
C ARG A 187 0.87 -5.18 10.15
N THR A 188 1.68 -4.14 10.33
CA THR A 188 1.76 -2.98 9.42
C THR A 188 2.25 -3.38 8.04
N VAL A 189 3.34 -4.14 7.94
CA VAL A 189 3.88 -4.60 6.64
C VAL A 189 2.87 -5.47 5.89
N ARG A 190 2.08 -6.28 6.62
CA ARG A 190 1.04 -7.13 6.02
C ARG A 190 -0.13 -6.31 5.51
N GLN A 191 -0.63 -5.37 6.31
CA GLN A 191 -1.70 -4.47 5.90
C GLN A 191 -1.28 -3.64 4.68
N PHE A 192 -0.07 -3.10 4.70
CA PHE A 192 0.48 -2.36 3.57
C PHE A 192 0.63 -3.24 2.33
N ASN A 193 1.19 -4.46 2.48
CA ASN A 193 1.28 -5.42 1.38
C ASN A 193 -0.09 -5.75 0.76
N ASP A 194 -1.11 -5.92 1.60
CA ASP A 194 -2.49 -6.23 1.18
C ASP A 194 -3.11 -5.07 0.38
N LEU A 195 -2.85 -3.82 0.79
CA LEU A 195 -3.27 -2.62 0.05
C LEU A 195 -2.55 -2.52 -1.32
N LEU A 196 -1.29 -2.90 -1.38
CA LEU A 196 -0.49 -2.88 -2.61
C LEU A 196 -0.72 -4.07 -3.54
N ARG A 197 -1.69 -4.96 -3.25
CA ARG A 197 -2.06 -6.06 -4.18
C ARG A 197 -2.74 -5.56 -5.46
N VAL A 198 -3.26 -4.34 -5.45
CA VAL A 198 -3.91 -3.71 -6.61
C VAL A 198 -2.93 -3.14 -7.64
N LEU A 199 -1.63 -3.14 -7.32
CA LEU A 199 -0.60 -2.73 -8.26
C LEU A 199 -0.54 -3.67 -9.47
N PRO A 200 -0.24 -3.16 -10.67
CA PRO A 200 -0.21 -3.98 -11.87
C PRO A 200 0.84 -5.09 -11.69
N PRO A 201 0.50 -6.35 -12.02
CA PRO A 201 1.47 -7.43 -11.96
C PRO A 201 2.58 -7.18 -12.99
N LEU A 202 3.70 -7.87 -12.82
CA LEU A 202 4.70 -7.93 -13.87
C LEU A 202 4.04 -8.36 -15.18
N PRO A 203 4.34 -7.70 -16.32
CA PRO A 203 3.89 -8.21 -17.60
C PRO A 203 4.37 -9.65 -17.68
N ALA A 204 3.44 -10.58 -17.93
CA ALA A 204 3.83 -11.95 -18.19
C ALA A 204 4.89 -11.88 -19.29
N ALA A 205 6.12 -12.32 -18.97
CA ALA A 205 7.06 -12.63 -20.02
C ALA A 205 6.27 -13.52 -20.96
N VAL A 206 6.13 -13.09 -22.22
CA VAL A 206 5.42 -13.84 -23.24
C VAL A 206 6.24 -15.10 -23.45
N ALA A 207 6.08 -16.08 -22.55
CA ALA A 207 6.40 -17.45 -22.81
C ALA A 207 5.53 -17.79 -24.00
N GLY A 208 6.17 -17.84 -25.16
CA GLY A 208 5.51 -18.00 -26.44
C GLY A 208 4.62 -19.23 -26.43
N GLN A 209 3.34 -19.01 -26.19
CA GLN A 209 2.30 -19.67 -26.92
C GLN A 209 1.47 -18.57 -27.55
N PRO A 210 1.53 -18.40 -28.89
CA PRO A 210 0.43 -17.76 -29.54
C PRO A 210 -0.77 -18.66 -29.23
N VAL A 211 -1.61 -18.23 -28.28
CA VAL A 211 -3.01 -18.64 -28.31
C VAL A 211 -3.45 -18.13 -29.66
N ALA A 212 -3.47 -19.04 -30.64
CA ALA A 212 -4.05 -18.78 -31.94
C ALA A 212 -5.44 -18.25 -31.62
N ARG A 213 -5.61 -16.93 -31.74
CA ARG A 213 -6.92 -16.33 -31.92
C ARG A 213 -7.39 -17.01 -33.18
N ARG A 214 -8.19 -18.07 -33.02
CA ARG A 214 -9.05 -18.54 -34.09
C ARG A 214 -9.90 -17.32 -34.42
N SER A 215 -9.48 -16.59 -35.43
CA SER A 215 -10.31 -15.66 -36.17
C SER A 215 -11.48 -16.49 -36.68
N GLY A 216 -12.50 -16.64 -35.84
CA GLY A 216 -13.79 -17.19 -36.22
C GLY A 216 -14.50 -16.16 -37.06
N SER A 217 -14.04 -15.99 -38.29
CA SER A 217 -14.81 -15.33 -39.33
C SER A 217 -16.05 -16.21 -39.57
N PRO A 218 -17.29 -15.73 -39.38
CA PRO A 218 -18.45 -16.47 -39.83
C PRO A 218 -18.47 -16.36 -41.36
N SER A 219 -17.97 -17.40 -42.03
CA SER A 219 -18.17 -17.58 -43.47
C SER A 219 -19.66 -17.77 -43.72
N ARG A 220 -20.35 -16.67 -44.04
CA ARG A 220 -21.67 -16.70 -44.66
C ARG A 220 -21.52 -17.34 -46.05
N PRO A 221 -22.18 -18.46 -46.37
CA PRO A 221 -22.16 -19.00 -47.71
C PRO A 221 -22.89 -18.02 -48.65
N VAL A 222 -22.18 -17.49 -49.65
CA VAL A 222 -22.79 -16.80 -50.79
C VAL A 222 -23.21 -17.89 -51.76
N THR A 223 -24.52 -18.11 -51.87
CA THR A 223 -25.11 -18.97 -52.90
C THR A 223 -25.03 -18.24 -54.25
N PRO A 224 -24.43 -18.81 -55.31
CA PRO A 224 -24.47 -18.23 -56.64
C PRO A 224 -25.86 -18.44 -57.26
N ALA A 225 -26.41 -17.39 -57.86
CA ALA A 225 -27.66 -17.45 -58.61
C ALA A 225 -27.48 -18.26 -59.91
N PRO A 226 -28.41 -19.15 -60.29
CA PRO A 226 -28.52 -19.64 -61.65
C PRO A 226 -29.42 -18.73 -62.49
N ALA A 227 -28.92 -18.37 -63.67
CA ALA A 227 -29.72 -17.82 -64.76
C ALA A 227 -30.60 -18.93 -65.36
N GLY A 228 -31.90 -18.66 -65.54
CA GLY A 228 -32.82 -19.56 -66.23
C GLY A 228 -34.16 -18.87 -66.51
N ARG A 229 -34.43 -18.63 -67.79
CA ARG A 229 -35.69 -18.12 -68.37
C ARG A 229 -36.89 -19.01 -68.06
N SER A 230 -38.06 -18.40 -67.86
CA SER A 230 -39.39 -18.73 -68.45
C SER A 230 -40.39 -17.68 -67.96
N GLU A 231 -40.85 -16.78 -68.83
CA GLU A 231 -42.20 -16.77 -69.46
C GLU A 231 -43.33 -16.22 -68.55
N LEU A 232 -43.87 -15.06 -68.97
CA LEU A 232 -45.14 -14.41 -68.59
C LEU A 232 -46.36 -15.25 -69.09
N PRO A 233 -47.66 -15.01 -68.75
CA PRO A 233 -48.33 -13.70 -68.53
C PRO A 233 -49.56 -13.75 -67.53
N PRO A 234 -50.60 -12.90 -67.61
CA PRO A 234 -50.69 -11.49 -67.18
C PRO A 234 -51.89 -11.17 -66.25
N GLY A 235 -51.91 -9.95 -65.67
CA GLY A 235 -53.12 -9.31 -65.11
C GLY A 235 -52.76 -7.99 -64.42
N MET A 236 -52.92 -6.83 -65.09
CA MET A 236 -54.03 -5.86 -64.93
C MET A 236 -54.25 -5.48 -63.44
N SER A 237 -54.13 -4.25 -62.96
CA SER A 237 -54.54 -2.95 -63.52
C SER A 237 -54.01 -1.76 -62.69
N ASP A 238 -53.76 -0.66 -63.41
CA ASP A 238 -53.93 0.77 -63.07
C ASP A 238 -53.33 1.46 -61.82
N GLN A 239 -52.51 2.47 -62.15
CA GLN A 239 -52.14 3.71 -61.46
C GLN A 239 -53.36 4.67 -61.23
N PRO A 240 -53.24 5.90 -60.67
CA PRO A 240 -52.16 6.55 -59.91
C PRO A 240 -52.60 7.42 -58.69
N GLN A 241 -51.59 7.89 -57.93
CA GLN A 241 -51.36 9.18 -57.26
C GLN A 241 -52.54 10.09 -56.80
N GLY A 242 -52.46 10.53 -55.53
CA GLY A 242 -53.17 11.70 -55.01
C GLY A 242 -52.39 12.36 -53.86
N ARG A 243 -52.25 13.68 -53.94
CA ARG A 243 -51.31 14.57 -53.23
C ARG A 243 -52.05 15.39 -52.16
N ALA A 244 -51.33 15.68 -51.06
CA ALA A 244 -51.47 16.79 -50.10
C ALA A 244 -52.79 16.94 -49.29
N ASP A 245 -52.65 17.12 -47.97
CA ASP A 245 -53.07 18.40 -47.36
C ASP A 245 -52.40 18.65 -45.99
N VAL A 246 -52.30 19.93 -45.64
CA VAL A 246 -51.54 20.54 -44.56
C VAL A 246 -52.48 20.93 -43.40
N GLY A 247 -52.14 20.48 -42.19
CA GLY A 247 -52.21 21.25 -40.93
C GLY A 247 -53.57 21.62 -40.30
N ARG A 248 -53.78 21.19 -39.05
CA ARG A 248 -54.19 22.11 -37.96
C ARG A 248 -54.08 21.51 -36.55
N TYR A 249 -53.33 22.22 -35.71
CA TYR A 249 -53.44 22.46 -34.28
C TYR A 249 -54.45 21.63 -33.44
N THR A 250 -53.96 21.08 -32.33
CA THR A 250 -54.44 21.45 -30.98
C THR A 250 -53.44 21.03 -29.90
N ALA A 251 -53.13 21.99 -29.02
CA ALA A 251 -52.24 21.88 -27.88
C ALA A 251 -52.89 21.08 -26.74
N ARG A 252 -52.06 20.36 -25.96
CA ARG A 252 -52.47 19.66 -24.73
C ARG A 252 -51.88 20.41 -23.52
N PRO A 253 -52.67 20.75 -22.48
CA PRO A 253 -52.23 21.66 -21.42
C PRO A 253 -51.48 20.96 -20.27
N GLU A 254 -50.61 21.76 -19.66
CA GLU A 254 -49.94 21.54 -18.39
C GLU A 254 -50.92 21.39 -17.21
N SER A 255 -50.54 20.55 -16.26
CA SER A 255 -50.95 20.62 -14.85
C SER A 255 -49.71 20.22 -14.04
N GLY A 256 -49.29 20.87 -12.97
CA GLY A 256 -49.89 21.87 -12.11
C GLY A 256 -49.15 21.71 -10.79
N ARG A 257 -48.17 22.57 -10.54
CA ARG A 257 -47.44 22.68 -9.27
C ARG A 257 -48.40 23.17 -8.17
N PRO A 258 -48.16 22.80 -6.91
CA PRO A 258 -48.22 23.85 -5.87
C PRO A 258 -46.97 23.90 -4.99
N GLU A 259 -46.70 25.12 -4.53
CA GLU A 259 -45.59 25.56 -3.70
C GLU A 259 -45.69 25.18 -2.21
N ALA A 260 -44.50 25.06 -1.61
CA ALA A 260 -44.06 25.39 -0.26
C ALA A 260 -45.07 25.75 0.85
N ARG A 261 -44.93 25.10 2.02
CA ARG A 261 -44.76 25.74 3.36
C ARG A 261 -44.43 24.71 4.48
N PRO A 262 -44.09 25.11 5.73
CA PRO A 262 -42.74 25.02 6.29
C PRO A 262 -42.57 23.99 7.43
N ASP A 263 -41.30 23.78 7.81
CA ASP A 263 -40.83 23.07 9.00
C ASP A 263 -41.48 23.58 10.31
N PRO A 264 -41.83 22.69 11.25
CA PRO A 264 -41.31 22.88 12.60
C PRO A 264 -41.00 21.58 13.38
N MET A 265 -40.15 21.75 14.40
CA MET A 265 -39.94 20.89 15.59
C MET A 265 -38.86 19.79 15.55
N ARG A 266 -37.61 20.26 15.67
CA ARG A 266 -36.71 19.99 16.82
C ARG A 266 -37.25 18.95 17.84
N ARG A 267 -36.84 17.68 17.72
CA ARG A 267 -36.99 16.68 18.79
C ARG A 267 -35.72 16.61 19.62
N ALA A 268 -35.87 16.96 20.90
CA ALA A 268 -34.83 17.02 21.91
C ALA A 268 -34.28 15.63 22.30
N GLN A 269 -32.97 15.57 22.54
CA GLN A 269 -32.29 14.49 23.26
C GLN A 269 -32.60 14.58 24.77
N PRO A 270 -32.82 13.45 25.47
CA PRO A 270 -32.84 13.45 26.93
C PRO A 270 -31.40 13.40 27.50
N PRO A 271 -31.08 14.18 28.55
CA PRO A 271 -29.77 14.11 29.21
C PRO A 271 -29.76 12.99 30.25
N THR A 272 -28.86 12.01 30.11
CA THR A 272 -28.56 11.05 31.18
C THR A 272 -27.53 11.63 32.14
N ARG A 273 -28.08 11.95 33.30
CA ARG A 273 -27.54 12.45 34.56
C ARG A 273 -26.23 11.77 35.02
N ASN A 274 -25.26 12.62 35.39
CA ASN A 274 -24.12 12.32 36.26
C ASN A 274 -24.54 11.56 37.53
N GLY A 275 -23.93 10.41 37.77
CA GLY A 275 -23.97 9.68 39.03
C GLY A 275 -22.58 9.18 39.40
N ARG A 276 -21.83 9.99 40.17
CA ARG A 276 -20.69 9.53 40.96
C ARG A 276 -21.23 8.63 42.08
N GLN A 277 -20.80 7.38 42.15
CA GLN A 277 -20.79 6.59 43.38
C GLN A 277 -19.44 5.90 43.53
N SER A 278 -18.79 6.19 44.65
CA SER A 278 -17.55 5.63 45.16
C SER A 278 -17.75 4.18 45.69
N PRO A 279 -16.67 3.43 45.97
CA PRO A 279 -16.71 1.98 46.12
C PRO A 279 -17.02 1.54 47.56
N ASN A 280 -17.83 0.49 47.71
CA ASN A 280 -18.01 -0.21 48.98
C ASN A 280 -17.07 -1.43 49.04
N TYR A 281 -16.16 -1.40 50.03
CA TYR A 281 -15.43 -2.54 50.57
C TYR A 281 -16.37 -3.37 51.47
N GLN A 282 -16.47 -4.67 51.22
CA GLN A 282 -16.84 -5.73 52.19
C GLN A 282 -16.27 -7.05 51.65
N ARG A 283 -15.81 -8.01 52.43
CA ARG A 283 -15.26 -8.10 53.79
C ARG A 283 -14.50 -9.43 53.78
#